data_AF-A0A945LN27-F1
#
_entry.id   AF-A0A945LN27-F1
#
_cell.length_a   1.000
_cell.length_b   1.000
_cell.length_c   1.000
_cell.angle_alpha   90.00
_cell.angle_beta   90.00
_cell.angle_gamma   90.00
#
_symmetry.space_group_name_H-M   'P 1'
#
loop_
_entity.id
_entity.type
_entity.pdbx_description
1 polymer ?
#
loop_
_entity_poly.entity_id
_entity_poly.type
_entity_poly.pdbx_seq_one_letter_code
_entity_poly.pdbx_strand_id
1 'polypeptide(L)'
;MKRTYIFFICTLISLSISSQKIQKDKSPKKAAIYSAVIPGAGQIYTKKYWKVPIIYGGLVTSAYFINDNNNQYKEYREAALLSYETGEDQLGYTYSELITLKDHYKRNREISYFSFVGVYILNIIDASVNAHLFHFDVSDDISLNIRP
;
A
#
# COMPACT_ATOMS: atom_id res chain seq x y z
N MET A 1 25.62 18.63 0.39
CA MET A 1 25.13 17.63 1.39
C MET A 1 23.90 16.81 0.97
N LYS A 2 23.18 17.08 -0.15
CA LYS A 2 21.97 16.31 -0.53
C LYS A 2 22.21 15.06 -1.41
N ARG A 3 23.35 14.98 -2.12
CA ARG A 3 23.67 13.87 -3.06
C ARG A 3 24.19 12.60 -2.37
N THR A 4 24.70 12.70 -1.16
CA THR A 4 25.28 11.58 -0.41
C THR A 4 24.21 10.62 0.13
N TYR A 5 23.00 11.12 0.45
CA TYR A 5 21.89 10.31 0.95
C TYR A 5 21.30 9.37 -0.12
N ILE A 6 21.27 9.79 -1.39
CA ILE A 6 20.80 8.95 -2.50
C ILE A 6 21.74 7.76 -2.71
N PHE A 7 23.06 7.97 -2.65
CA PHE A 7 24.03 6.88 -2.74
C PHE A 7 23.92 5.93 -1.54
N PHE A 8 23.72 6.46 -0.33
CA PHE A 8 23.57 5.65 0.89
C PHE A 8 22.29 4.80 0.87
N ILE A 9 21.18 5.39 0.40
CA ILE A 9 19.90 4.70 0.20
C ILE A 9 20.02 3.62 -0.89
N CYS A 10 20.67 3.92 -2.03
CA CYS A 10 20.95 2.92 -3.06
C CYS A 10 21.81 1.76 -2.54
N THR A 11 22.87 2.02 -1.77
CA THR A 11 23.72 0.96 -1.21
C THR A 11 22.99 0.09 -0.18
N LEU A 12 22.09 0.67 0.62
CA LEU A 12 21.25 -0.10 1.56
C LEU A 12 20.21 -0.98 0.83
N ILE A 13 19.68 -0.48 -0.29
CA ILE A 13 18.78 -1.25 -1.16
C ILE A 13 19.54 -2.41 -1.83
N SER A 14 20.78 -2.18 -2.29
CA SER A 14 21.61 -3.23 -2.92
C SER A 14 22.05 -4.34 -1.96
N LEU A 15 22.37 -4.02 -0.70
CA LEU A 15 22.73 -5.04 0.29
C LEU A 15 21.56 -6.00 0.62
N SER A 16 20.34 -5.48 0.60
CA SER A 16 19.12 -6.26 0.89
C SER A 16 18.77 -7.27 -0.21
N ILE A 17 19.23 -7.03 -1.44
CA ILE A 17 18.99 -7.90 -2.61
C ILE A 17 19.89 -9.14 -2.58
N SER A 18 21.09 -9.04 -1.99
CA SER A 18 22.10 -10.11 -2.05
C SER A 18 21.87 -11.28 -1.08
N SER A 19 21.04 -11.11 -0.03
CA SER A 19 20.86 -12.13 1.03
C SER A 19 19.59 -12.99 0.87
N GLN A 20 19.23 -13.43 -0.34
CA GLN A 20 18.17 -14.43 -0.53
C GLN A 20 18.73 -15.78 -0.98
N LYS A 21 19.18 -16.59 -0.02
CA LYS A 21 19.46 -18.02 -0.24
C LYS A 21 18.11 -18.76 -0.29
N ILE A 22 17.74 -19.28 -1.46
CA ILE A 22 16.53 -20.08 -1.67
C ILE A 22 16.71 -21.40 -0.93
N GLN A 23 15.92 -21.63 0.13
CA GLN A 23 15.96 -22.88 0.89
C GLN A 23 14.69 -23.69 0.58
N LYS A 24 14.93 -24.80 -0.12
CA LYS A 24 13.99 -25.78 -0.67
C LYS A 24 13.43 -26.65 0.45
N ASP A 25 12.43 -26.18 1.22
CA ASP A 25 11.65 -27.05 2.15
C ASP A 25 10.44 -26.39 2.86
N LYS A 26 9.61 -25.60 2.15
CA LYS A 26 8.34 -25.10 2.76
C LYS A 26 7.15 -25.16 1.80
N SER A 27 6.06 -25.78 2.29
CA SER A 27 4.76 -25.91 1.61
C SER A 27 4.20 -24.55 1.16
N PRO A 28 4.15 -24.27 -0.17
CA PRO A 28 3.74 -22.97 -0.72
C PRO A 28 2.24 -22.67 -0.54
N LYS A 29 1.40 -23.72 -0.47
CA LYS A 29 -0.06 -23.60 -0.35
C LYS A 29 -0.51 -22.94 0.96
N LYS A 30 0.19 -23.21 2.08
CA LYS A 30 -0.12 -22.59 3.37
C LYS A 30 0.27 -21.10 3.38
N ALA A 31 1.41 -20.76 2.79
CA ALA A 31 1.93 -19.40 2.70
C ALA A 31 0.97 -18.46 1.93
N ALA A 32 0.39 -18.95 0.83
CA ALA A 32 -0.57 -18.21 0.01
C ALA A 32 -1.88 -17.92 0.76
N ILE A 33 -2.42 -18.91 1.49
CA ILE A 33 -3.66 -18.76 2.27
C ILE A 33 -3.44 -17.77 3.43
N TYR A 34 -2.30 -17.84 4.13
CA TYR A 34 -2.00 -16.86 5.19
C TYR A 34 -1.79 -15.44 4.64
N SER A 35 -1.19 -15.29 3.45
CA SER A 35 -0.99 -14.00 2.77
C SER A 35 -2.28 -13.30 2.34
N ALA A 36 -3.35 -14.07 2.11
CA ALA A 36 -4.63 -13.56 1.62
C ALA A 36 -5.51 -12.97 2.74
N VAL A 37 -5.31 -13.39 3.99
CA VAL A 37 -6.15 -12.98 5.14
C VAL A 37 -5.56 -11.76 5.86
N ILE A 38 -4.22 -11.65 5.90
CA ILE A 38 -3.52 -10.52 6.51
C ILE A 38 -2.55 -9.96 5.48
N PRO A 39 -2.69 -8.69 5.04
CA PRO A 39 -1.76 -8.10 4.10
C PRO A 39 -0.33 -8.22 4.64
N GLY A 40 0.55 -8.92 3.90
CA GLY A 40 1.97 -9.12 4.24
C GLY A 40 2.33 -10.47 4.89
N ALA A 41 1.37 -11.29 5.35
CA ALA A 41 1.69 -12.53 6.07
C ALA A 41 2.41 -13.62 5.24
N GLY A 42 2.17 -13.70 3.92
CA GLY A 42 2.94 -14.61 3.05
C GLY A 42 4.26 -14.04 2.56
N GLN A 43 4.47 -12.71 2.62
CA GLN A 43 5.80 -12.12 2.41
C GLN A 43 6.74 -12.41 3.58
N ILE A 44 6.20 -12.46 4.81
CA ILE A 44 6.89 -12.96 6.01
C ILE A 44 7.29 -14.43 5.84
N TYR A 45 6.37 -15.27 5.36
CA TYR A 45 6.65 -16.71 5.16
C TYR A 45 7.66 -16.99 4.03
N THR A 46 7.67 -16.14 2.98
CA THR A 46 8.59 -16.23 1.83
C THR A 46 9.92 -15.46 2.05
N LYS A 47 10.14 -14.89 3.25
CA LYS A 47 11.29 -14.05 3.62
C LYS A 47 11.57 -12.84 2.71
N LYS A 48 10.61 -12.40 1.89
CA LYS A 48 10.71 -11.18 1.04
C LYS A 48 10.17 -9.97 1.80
N TYR A 49 10.78 -9.66 2.95
CA TYR A 49 10.31 -8.63 3.89
C TYR A 49 10.38 -7.20 3.37
N TRP A 50 11.21 -6.92 2.38
CA TRP A 50 11.46 -5.55 1.93
C TRP A 50 10.23 -4.89 1.26
N LYS A 51 9.28 -5.67 0.74
CA LYS A 51 8.04 -5.15 0.15
C LYS A 51 6.97 -4.81 1.20
N VAL A 52 7.04 -5.39 2.40
CA VAL A 52 6.04 -5.21 3.47
C VAL A 52 5.96 -3.75 3.93
N PRO A 53 7.07 -3.04 4.23
CA PRO A 53 7.02 -1.63 4.60
C PRO A 53 6.40 -0.74 3.54
N ILE A 54 6.54 -1.08 2.25
CA ILE A 54 5.99 -0.29 1.14
C ILE A 54 4.47 -0.44 1.10
N ILE A 55 3.96 -1.67 1.21
CA ILE A 55 2.51 -1.94 1.21
C ILE A 55 1.87 -1.29 2.45
N TYR A 56 2.42 -1.52 3.64
CA TYR A 56 1.93 -0.90 4.87
C TYR A 56 2.05 0.62 4.84
N GLY A 57 3.16 1.15 4.31
CA GLY A 57 3.35 2.58 4.12
C GLY A 57 2.26 3.17 3.23
N GLY A 58 1.95 2.52 2.10
CA GLY A 58 0.85 2.92 1.23
C GLY A 58 -0.50 2.91 1.95
N LEU A 59 -0.87 1.78 2.58
CA LEU A 59 -2.15 1.63 3.26
C LEU A 59 -2.32 2.63 4.43
N VAL A 60 -1.31 2.77 5.29
CA VAL A 60 -1.33 3.69 6.43
C VAL A 60 -1.40 5.14 5.94
N THR A 61 -0.63 5.50 4.91
CA THR A 61 -0.65 6.85 4.36
C THR A 61 -2.02 7.18 3.77
N SER A 62 -2.59 6.29 2.94
CA SER A 62 -3.93 6.51 2.37
C SER A 62 -5.00 6.56 3.47
N ALA A 63 -4.91 5.72 4.50
CA ALA A 63 -5.84 5.75 5.65
C ALA A 63 -5.75 7.06 6.45
N TYR A 64 -4.53 7.57 6.68
CA TYR A 64 -4.32 8.87 7.30
C TYR A 64 -5.02 9.98 6.51
N PHE A 65 -4.80 10.04 5.19
CA PHE A 65 -5.44 11.05 4.34
C PHE A 65 -6.96 10.88 4.25
N ILE A 66 -7.49 9.65 4.29
CA ILE A 66 -8.94 9.44 4.37
C ILE A 66 -9.49 10.13 5.62
N ASN A 67 -8.87 9.91 6.79
CA ASN A 67 -9.36 10.46 8.04
C ASN A 67 -9.24 11.99 8.09
N ASP A 68 -8.08 12.52 7.70
CA ASP A 68 -7.80 13.96 7.65
C ASP A 68 -8.78 14.69 6.73
N ASN A 69 -8.90 14.25 5.47
CA ASN A 69 -9.84 14.84 4.53
C ASN A 69 -11.30 14.68 4.97
N ASN A 70 -11.65 13.61 5.68
CA ASN A 70 -12.99 13.41 6.22
C ASN A 70 -13.32 14.38 7.36
N ASN A 71 -12.36 14.65 8.24
CA ASN A 71 -12.53 15.61 9.32
C ASN A 71 -12.71 17.02 8.76
N GLN A 72 -11.83 17.45 7.86
CA GLN A 72 -11.96 18.76 7.20
C GLN A 72 -13.27 18.85 6.40
N TYR A 73 -13.66 17.81 5.67
CA TYR A 73 -14.95 17.77 4.97
C TYR A 73 -16.14 18.01 5.91
N LYS A 74 -16.14 17.40 7.11
CA LYS A 74 -17.21 17.58 8.09
C LYS A 74 -17.24 19.00 8.63
N GLU A 75 -16.09 19.53 9.02
CA GLU A 75 -15.95 20.90 9.54
C GLU A 75 -16.48 21.94 8.54
N TYR A 76 -16.00 21.91 7.29
CA TYR A 76 -16.46 22.86 6.27
C TYR A 76 -17.92 22.64 5.87
N ARG A 77 -18.42 21.40 5.94
CA ARG A 77 -19.84 21.11 5.70
C ARG A 77 -20.71 21.70 6.81
N GLU A 78 -20.33 21.55 8.07
CA GLU A 78 -21.05 22.07 9.22
C GLU A 78 -21.04 23.61 9.22
N ALA A 79 -19.88 24.22 8.98
CA ALA A 79 -19.78 25.67 8.82
C ALA A 79 -20.65 26.18 7.66
N ALA A 80 -20.66 25.50 6.50
CA ALA A 80 -21.50 25.90 5.37
C ALA A 80 -23.01 25.83 5.69
N LEU A 81 -23.43 24.82 6.45
CA LEU A 81 -24.83 24.70 6.89
C LEU A 81 -25.21 25.81 7.86
N LEU A 82 -24.33 26.10 8.83
CA LEU A 82 -24.56 27.16 9.80
C LEU A 82 -24.63 28.54 9.12
N SER A 83 -23.72 28.86 8.21
CA SER A 83 -23.74 30.11 7.46
C SER A 83 -24.98 30.23 6.55
N TYR A 84 -25.51 29.11 6.05
CA TYR A 84 -26.76 29.11 5.29
C TYR A 84 -27.99 29.38 6.18
N GLU A 85 -28.03 28.81 7.39
CA GLU A 85 -29.18 28.92 8.30
C GLU A 85 -29.21 30.25 9.08
N THR A 86 -28.04 30.70 9.54
CA THR A 86 -27.91 31.85 10.46
C THR A 86 -27.37 33.11 9.79
N GLY A 87 -26.69 32.97 8.64
CA GLY A 87 -25.95 34.06 8.02
C GLY A 87 -24.66 34.45 8.74
N GLU A 88 -24.24 33.71 9.77
CA GLU A 88 -23.00 33.96 10.51
C GLU A 88 -21.80 33.17 9.93
N ASP A 89 -20.63 33.82 9.88
CA ASP A 89 -19.39 33.24 9.39
C ASP A 89 -18.54 32.68 10.56
N GLN A 90 -18.63 31.38 10.81
CA GLN A 90 -17.92 30.74 11.94
C GLN A 90 -16.41 30.63 11.72
N LEU A 91 -15.98 30.40 10.48
CA LEU A 91 -14.58 30.14 10.11
C LEU A 91 -13.91 31.31 9.38
N GLY A 92 -14.60 32.46 9.28
CA GLY A 92 -14.11 33.62 8.54
C GLY A 92 -14.04 33.42 7.01
N TYR A 93 -14.81 32.47 6.48
CA TYR A 93 -14.94 32.19 5.06
C TYR A 93 -16.36 32.47 4.60
N THR A 94 -16.50 33.03 3.41
CA THR A 94 -17.80 33.22 2.74
C THR A 94 -18.44 31.86 2.44
N TYR A 95 -19.77 31.78 2.40
CA TYR A 95 -20.49 30.56 1.99
C TYR A 95 -19.94 29.92 0.69
N SER A 96 -19.65 30.72 -0.34
CA SER A 96 -19.09 30.20 -1.60
C SER A 96 -17.70 29.56 -1.43
N GLU A 97 -16.88 30.10 -0.53
CA GLU A 97 -15.57 29.55 -0.19
C GLU A 97 -15.72 28.25 0.60
N LEU A 98 -16.63 28.21 1.58
CA LEU A 98 -16.95 27.01 2.37
C LEU A 98 -17.38 25.84 1.47
N ILE A 99 -18.23 26.10 0.46
CA ILE A 99 -18.64 25.07 -0.51
C ILE A 99 -17.43 24.56 -1.31
N THR A 100 -16.56 25.47 -1.75
CA THR A 100 -15.35 25.12 -2.50
C THR A 100 -14.40 24.27 -1.68
N LEU A 101 -14.16 24.63 -0.41
CA LEU A 101 -13.30 23.87 0.50
C LEU A 101 -13.93 22.50 0.83
N LYS A 102 -15.23 22.45 1.14
CA LYS A 102 -15.97 21.21 1.33
C LYS A 102 -15.79 20.26 0.14
N ASP A 103 -15.98 20.75 -1.09
CA ASP A 103 -15.87 19.92 -2.29
C ASP A 103 -14.42 19.50 -2.59
N HIS A 104 -13.45 20.35 -2.26
CA HIS A 104 -12.04 20.01 -2.31
C HIS A 104 -11.72 18.80 -1.40
N TYR A 105 -12.07 18.89 -0.11
CA TYR A 105 -11.80 17.81 0.85
C TYR A 105 -12.62 16.54 0.57
N LYS A 106 -13.86 16.68 0.06
CA LYS A 106 -14.64 15.54 -0.42
C LYS A 106 -13.90 14.77 -1.52
N ARG A 107 -13.43 15.46 -2.56
CA ARG A 107 -12.72 14.85 -3.69
C ARG A 107 -11.40 14.21 -3.24
N ASN A 108 -10.65 14.88 -2.37
CA ASN A 108 -9.39 14.32 -1.86
C ASN A 108 -9.60 13.06 -1.00
N ARG A 109 -10.68 13.02 -0.20
CA ARG A 109 -11.08 11.81 0.52
C ARG A 109 -11.38 10.66 -0.44
N GLU A 110 -12.13 10.94 -1.51
CA GLU A 110 -12.43 9.96 -2.57
C GLU A 110 -11.16 9.44 -3.25
N ILE A 111 -10.23 10.32 -3.62
CA ILE A 111 -8.91 9.93 -4.15
C ILE A 111 -8.15 9.06 -3.14
N SER A 112 -8.20 9.38 -1.86
CA SER A 112 -7.53 8.61 -0.81
C SER A 112 -8.14 7.21 -0.65
N TYR A 113 -9.46 7.08 -0.77
CA TYR A 113 -10.12 5.76 -0.86
C TYR A 113 -9.66 4.97 -2.09
N PHE A 114 -9.60 5.60 -3.27
CA PHE A 114 -9.10 4.95 -4.48
C PHE A 114 -7.64 4.50 -4.33
N SER A 115 -6.80 5.33 -3.69
CA SER A 115 -5.42 4.99 -3.38
C SER A 115 -5.32 3.78 -2.44
N PHE A 116 -6.11 3.77 -1.35
CA PHE A 116 -6.13 2.67 -0.39
C PHE A 116 -6.53 1.34 -1.05
N VAL A 117 -7.63 1.37 -1.83
CA VAL A 117 -8.10 0.19 -2.59
C VAL A 117 -7.08 -0.21 -3.66
N GLY A 118 -6.47 0.75 -4.34
CA GLY A 118 -5.44 0.51 -5.35
C GLY A 118 -4.22 -0.20 -4.77
N VAL A 119 -3.70 0.25 -3.62
CA VAL A 119 -2.59 -0.41 -2.91
C VAL A 119 -2.98 -1.83 -2.49
N TYR A 120 -4.21 -2.02 -2.02
CA TYR A 120 -4.72 -3.33 -1.64
C TYR A 120 -4.79 -4.30 -2.84
N ILE A 121 -5.30 -3.85 -3.98
CA ILE A 121 -5.37 -4.64 -5.22
C ILE A 121 -3.96 -4.97 -5.73
N LEU A 122 -3.04 -3.99 -5.74
CA LEU A 122 -1.66 -4.21 -6.17
C LEU A 122 -0.95 -5.26 -5.30
N ASN A 123 -1.21 -5.27 -4.00
CA ASN A 123 -0.70 -6.29 -3.10
C ASN A 123 -1.22 -7.69 -3.48
N ILE A 124 -2.51 -7.83 -3.79
CA ILE A 124 -3.10 -9.10 -4.24
C ILE A 124 -2.50 -9.56 -5.57
N ILE A 125 -2.34 -8.65 -6.54
CA ILE A 125 -1.75 -8.97 -7.85
C ILE A 125 -0.30 -9.43 -7.68
N ASP A 126 0.52 -8.72 -6.89
CA ASP A 126 1.92 -9.12 -6.64
C ASP A 126 1.98 -10.50 -5.99
N ALA A 127 1.13 -10.78 -5.00
CA ALA A 127 1.05 -12.10 -4.37
C ALA A 127 0.60 -13.19 -5.38
N SER A 128 -0.37 -12.90 -6.23
CA SER A 128 -0.92 -13.86 -7.21
C SER A 128 0.07 -14.20 -8.32
N VAL A 129 0.80 -13.21 -8.86
CA VAL A 129 1.84 -13.42 -9.87
C VAL A 129 2.97 -14.29 -9.31
N ASN A 130 3.43 -14.02 -8.09
CA ASN A 130 4.46 -14.84 -7.43
C ASN A 130 3.99 -16.29 -7.20
N ALA A 131 2.71 -16.49 -6.89
CA ALA A 131 2.12 -17.82 -6.71
C ALA A 131 1.98 -18.59 -8.03
N HIS A 132 1.58 -17.92 -9.11
CA HIS A 132 1.42 -18.56 -10.42
C HIS A 132 2.77 -18.97 -11.03
N LEU A 133 3.82 -18.15 -10.90
CA LEU A 133 5.18 -18.49 -11.36
C LEU A 133 5.80 -19.67 -10.60
N PHE A 134 5.45 -19.87 -9.33
CA PHE A 134 5.93 -21.01 -8.53
C PHE A 134 5.36 -22.36 -9.01
N HIS A 135 4.26 -22.37 -9.78
CA HIS A 135 3.70 -23.59 -10.35
C HIS A 135 4.27 -23.93 -11.74
N PHE A 136 5.01 -23.02 -12.37
CA PHE A 136 5.65 -23.25 -13.67
C PHE A 136 7.13 -23.66 -13.57
N ASP A 137 7.81 -23.42 -12.44
CA ASP A 137 9.22 -23.78 -12.24
C ASP A 137 9.39 -24.91 -11.19
N VAL A 138 8.65 -26.00 -11.40
CA VAL A 138 8.94 -27.31 -10.80
C VAL A 138 9.05 -28.34 -11.92
N SER A 139 10.07 -28.16 -12.75
CA SER A 139 10.69 -29.21 -13.53
C SER A 139 12.19 -29.20 -13.20
N ASP A 140 12.52 -29.47 -11.93
CA ASP A 140 13.90 -29.87 -11.59
C ASP A 140 14.09 -31.28 -12.19
N ASP A 141 14.69 -31.30 -13.38
CA ASP A 141 15.36 -32.38 -14.08
C ASP A 141 15.07 -33.82 -13.59
N ILE A 142 14.36 -34.56 -14.44
CA ILE A 142 14.47 -36.02 -14.53
C ILE A 142 15.95 -36.33 -14.77
N SER A 143 16.62 -36.75 -13.70
CA SER A 143 17.94 -37.38 -13.63
C SER A 143 18.46 -37.92 -14.98
N LEU A 144 19.43 -37.23 -15.57
CA LEU A 144 20.28 -37.78 -16.64
C LEU A 144 21.17 -38.88 -16.04
N ASN A 145 20.65 -40.11 -15.98
CA ASN A 145 21.40 -41.28 -15.53
C ASN A 145 22.20 -41.85 -16.70
N ILE A 146 23.35 -41.25 -17.01
CA ILE A 146 24.34 -41.88 -17.88
C ILE A 146 25.09 -42.89 -17.01
N ARG A 147 24.68 -44.15 -17.11
CA ARG A 147 25.47 -45.28 -16.63
C ARG A 147 26.48 -45.66 -17.70
N PRO A 148 27.75 -45.94 -17.35
CA PRO A 148 28.67 -46.60 -18.27
C PRO A 148 28.18 -48.02 -18.62
#